data_AF-A0A951M2Z4-F1
#
_entry.id   AF-A0A951M2Z4-F1
#
_cell.length_a   1.000
_cell.length_b   1.000
_cell.length_c   1.000
_cell.angle_alpha   90.00
_cell.angle_beta   90.00
_cell.angle_gamma   90.00
#
_symmetry.space_group_name_H-M   'P 1'
#
loop_
_entity.id
_entity.type
_entity.pdbx_description
1 polymer ?
#
loop_
_entity_poly.entity_id
_entity_poly.type
_entity_poly.pdbx_seq_one_letter_code
_entity_poly.pdbx_strand_id
1 'polypeptide(L)' 'SYWESLEAIRNWKANSEHLLAQQSGREKWYARYKTRICKVERDYSFDLKK' A
#
# COMPACT_ATOMS: atom_id res chain seq x y z
N SER A 1 0.58 -3.59 2.13
CA SER A 1 1.06 -2.49 2.98
C SER A 1 0.04 -2.23 4.07
N TYR A 2 0.49 -2.06 5.31
CA TYR A 2 -0.34 -1.59 6.41
C TYR A 2 -0.09 -0.10 6.62
N TRP A 3 -1.13 0.63 6.99
CA TRP A 3 -1.09 2.07 7.13
C TRP A 3 -1.86 2.47 8.38
N GLU A 4 -1.35 3.47 9.08
CA GLU A 4 -1.98 4.01 10.29
C GLU A 4 -3.33 4.69 10.00
N SER A 5 -3.54 5.22 8.78
CA SER A 5 -4.75 5.95 8.43
C SER A 5 -5.02 5.96 6.92
N LEU A 6 -6.26 6.30 6.55
CA LEU A 6 -6.63 6.56 5.16
C LEU A 6 -5.91 7.78 4.58
N GLU A 7 -5.55 8.75 5.41
CA GLU A 7 -4.80 9.93 5.00
C GLU A 7 -3.36 9.56 4.62
N ALA A 8 -2.69 8.74 5.44
CA ALA A 8 -1.36 8.23 5.11
C ALA A 8 -1.35 7.47 3.77
N ILE A 9 -2.40 6.67 3.50
CA ILE A 9 -2.59 6.01 2.19
C ILE A 9 -2.72 7.03 1.06
N ARG A 10 -3.51 8.10 1.25
CA ARG A 10 -3.69 9.15 0.23
C ARG A 10 -2.40 9.90 -0.04
N ASN A 11 -1.68 10.28 1.00
CA ASN A 11 -0.40 10.98 0.90
C ASN A 11 0.63 10.11 0.19
N TRP A 12 0.70 8.81 0.51
CA TRP A 12 1.54 7.87 -0.21
C TRP A 12 1.13 7.73 -1.67
N LYS A 13 -0.17 7.65 -1.97
CA LYS A 13 -0.65 7.56 -3.36
C LYS A 13 -0.27 8.80 -4.18
N ALA A 14 -0.17 9.97 -3.54
CA ALA A 14 0.22 11.23 -4.16
C ALA A 14 1.75 11.43 -4.26
N ASN A 15 2.56 10.57 -3.64
CA ASN A 15 4.01 10.65 -3.71
C ASN A 15 4.50 10.54 -5.17
N SER A 16 5.42 11.42 -5.57
CA SER A 16 5.90 11.55 -6.95
C SER A 16 6.58 10.27 -7.47
N GLU A 17 7.44 9.64 -6.67
CA GLU A 17 8.10 8.39 -7.04
C GLU A 17 7.08 7.26 -7.20
N HIS A 18 6.09 7.21 -6.30
CA HIS A 18 5.03 6.22 -6.38
C HIS A 18 4.18 6.39 -7.65
N LEU A 19 3.89 7.62 -8.06
CA LEU A 19 3.17 7.91 -9.30
C LEU A 19 3.95 7.44 -10.54
N LEU A 20 5.25 7.72 -10.61
CA LEU A 20 6.13 7.29 -11.71
C LEU A 20 6.22 5.76 -11.79
N ALA A 21 6.33 5.10 -10.64
CA ALA A 21 6.35 3.63 -10.56
C ALA A 21 5.01 3.03 -11.03
N GLN A 22 3.87 3.60 -10.61
CA GLN A 22 2.55 3.16 -11.07
C GLN A 22 2.36 3.32 -12.57
N GLN A 23 2.83 4.44 -13.15
CA GLN A 23 2.75 4.66 -14.59
C GLN A 23 3.56 3.61 -15.35
N SER A 24 4.83 3.42 -14.95
CA SER A 24 5.70 2.42 -15.56
C SER A 24 5.11 1.01 -15.48
N GLY A 25 4.48 0.67 -14.34
CA GLY A 25 3.82 -0.61 -14.17
C GLY A 25 2.64 -0.84 -15.10
N ARG A 26 1.81 0.18 -15.36
CA ARG A 26 0.71 0.10 -16.32
C ARG A 26 1.20 -0.04 -17.75
N GLU A 27 2.27 0.66 -18.10
CA GLU A 27 2.78 0.70 -19.49
C GLU A 27 3.60 -0.54 -19.85
N LYS A 28 4.34 -1.11 -18.89
CA LYS A 28 5.40 -2.10 -19.20
C LYS A 28 5.16 -3.49 -18.65
N TRP A 29 4.49 -3.62 -17.50
CA TRP A 29 4.51 -4.88 -16.74
C TRP A 29 3.13 -5.53 -16.56
N TYR A 30 2.08 -4.74 -16.33
CA TYR A 30 0.80 -5.28 -15.93
C TYR A 30 -0.27 -5.10 -17.01
N ALA A 31 -0.75 -6.22 -17.56
CA ALA A 31 -1.94 -6.24 -18.41
C ALA A 31 -3.22 -5.88 -17.63
N ARG A 32 -3.30 -6.22 -16.33
CA ARG A 32 -4.39 -5.85 -15.42
C ARG A 32 -3.98 -6.00 -13.96
N TYR A 33 -4.46 -5.12 -13.09
CA TYR A 33 -4.39 -5.30 -11.64
C TYR A 33 -5.58 -4.66 -10.92
N LYS A 34 -5.77 -5.01 -9.64
CA LYS A 34 -6.76 -4.39 -8.74
C LYS A 34 -6.17 -4.24 -7.34
N THR A 35 -6.34 -3.08 -6.74
CA THR A 35 -6.01 -2.84 -5.32
C THR A 35 -7.29 -2.71 -4.50
N ARG A 36 -7.22 -3.08 -3.22
CA ARG A 36 -8.31 -2.95 -2.24
C ARG A 36 -7.75 -2.34 -0.97
N ILE A 37 -8.54 -1.51 -0.32
CA ILE A 37 -8.23 -0.96 1.01
C ILE A 37 -9.22 -1.61 1.98
N CYS A 38 -8.69 -2.24 3.02
CA CYS A 38 -9.46 -2.93 4.05
C CYS A 38 -9.08 -2.37 5.41
N LYS A 39 -10.02 -2.35 6.36
CA LYS A 39 -9.75 -2.02 7.75
C LYS A 39 -9.28 -3.28 8.48
N VAL A 40 -8.17 -3.17 9.21
CA VAL A 40 -7.71 -4.22 10.12
C VAL A 40 -8.54 -4.08 11.40
N GLU A 41 -9.39 -5.06 11.68
CA GLU A 41 -10.22 -5.07 12.89
C GLU A 41 -9.49 -5.66 14.10
N ARG A 42 -8.53 -6.56 13.85
CA ARG A 42 -7.70 -7.20 14.87
C ARG A 42 -6.31 -7.49 14.28
N ASP A 43 -5.28 -7.21 15.07
CA ASP A 43 -3.90 -7.57 14.78
C ASP A 43 -3.27 -8.09 16.08
N TYR A 44 -2.66 -9.27 16.04
CA TYR A 44 -2.09 -9.93 17.21
C TYR A 44 -0.62 -10.22 16.94
N SER A 45 0.25 -9.83 17.87
CA SER A 45 1.68 -10.12 17.82
C SER A 45 2.13 -10.81 19.11
N PHE A 46 2.92 -11.87 18.98
CA PHE A 46 3.64 -12.50 20.10
C PHE A 46 5.13 -12.31 19.88
N ASP A 47 5.79 -11.68 20.83
CA ASP A 47 7.24 -11.52 20.84
C ASP A 47 7.79 -12.03 22.17
N LEU A 48 8.53 -13.13 22.11
CA LEU A 48 9.26 -13.67 23.25
C LEU A 48 10.59 -12.92 23.34
N LYS A 49 10.59 -11.74 23.99
CA LYS A 49 11.84 -11.06 24.28
C LYS A 49 12.71 -11.96 25.17
N LYS A 50 13.85 -12.38 24.63
CA LYS A 50 14.96 -12.97 25.40
C LYS A 50 15.84 -11.86 25.96
#